data_AF-A0A2V8EGB0-F1
#
_entry.id   AF-A0A2V8EGB0-F1
#
_cell.length_a   1.000
_cell.length_b   1.000
_cell.length_c   1.000
_cell.angle_alpha   90.00
_cell.angle_beta   90.00
_cell.angle_gamma   90.00
#
_symmetry.space_group_name_H-M   'P 1'
#
loop_
_entity.id
_entity.type
_entity.pdbx_description
1 polymer ?
#
loop_
_entity_poly.entity_id
_entity_poly.type
_entity_poly.pdbx_seq_one_letter_code
_entity_poly.pdbx_strand_id
1 'polypeptide(L)'
;MLPIYKAHKWFITRGDLDYTALWILVAATPLAEIEVTHAGLLADREVLPQAMALNPTFFRMVYADLLNTPKTRANVNAALEAADQYLSTRATTLFKSILDHLREVGEARSCREIEDHFTRSVGVGGVSTACEYLADRGLIGKASLQARLTKKSNV
;
A
#
# COMPACT_ATOMS: atom_id res chain seq x y z
N MET A 1 1.50 2.50 -1.65
CA MET A 1 2.18 1.28 -1.12
C MET A 1 3.68 1.23 -1.42
N LEU A 2 4.11 1.39 -2.69
CA LEU A 2 5.53 1.47 -3.06
C LEU A 2 6.38 2.48 -2.24
N PRO A 3 5.87 3.66 -1.85
CA PRO A 3 6.66 4.61 -1.06
C PRO A 3 7.10 4.05 0.30
N ILE A 4 6.24 3.31 1.00
CA ILE A 4 6.56 2.73 2.32
C ILE A 4 7.62 1.62 2.20
N TYR A 5 7.52 0.75 1.19
CA TYR A 5 8.58 -0.23 0.90
C TYR A 5 9.94 0.42 0.62
N LYS A 6 9.93 1.56 -0.10
CA LYS A 6 11.14 2.34 -0.32
C LYS A 6 11.67 2.91 0.98
N ALA A 7 10.81 3.51 1.81
CA ALA A 7 11.21 4.04 3.11
C ALA A 7 11.91 2.97 3.96
N HIS A 8 11.32 1.77 4.08
CA HIS A 8 11.95 0.62 4.76
C HIS A 8 13.33 0.29 4.23
N LYS A 9 13.45 0.17 2.91
CA LYS A 9 14.73 -0.17 2.28
C LYS A 9 15.82 0.83 2.67
N TRP A 10 15.53 2.13 2.62
CA TRP A 10 16.52 3.17 2.93
C TRP A 10 16.85 3.22 4.42
N PHE A 11 15.85 3.03 5.28
CA PHE A 11 16.02 2.98 6.72
C PHE A 11 16.92 1.82 7.17
N ILE A 12 16.69 0.62 6.62
CA ILE A 12 17.41 -0.60 7.00
C ILE A 12 18.80 -0.66 6.35
N THR A 13 18.89 -0.46 5.03
CA THR A 13 20.13 -0.76 4.30
C THR A 13 21.17 0.34 4.40
N ARG A 14 20.75 1.61 4.51
CA ARG A 14 21.66 2.77 4.51
C ARG A 14 21.55 3.63 5.76
N GLY A 15 20.47 3.49 6.55
CA GLY A 15 20.22 4.34 7.72
C GLY A 15 20.00 5.81 7.35
N ASP A 16 19.66 6.09 6.09
CA ASP A 16 19.48 7.45 5.58
C ASP A 16 18.12 7.98 6.05
N LEU A 17 18.15 8.80 7.10
CA LEU A 17 16.95 9.28 7.78
C LEU A 17 16.19 10.32 6.96
N ASP A 18 16.90 11.20 6.26
CA ASP A 18 16.29 12.25 5.44
C ASP A 18 15.59 11.63 4.22
N TYR A 19 16.24 10.68 3.57
CA TYR A 19 15.64 10.01 2.41
C TYR A 19 14.52 9.05 2.83
N THR A 20 14.62 8.43 4.00
CA THR A 20 13.50 7.66 4.58
C THR A 20 12.30 8.58 4.84
N ALA A 21 12.52 9.73 5.50
CA ALA A 21 11.47 10.71 5.78
C ALA A 21 10.82 11.25 4.48
N LEU A 22 11.61 11.51 3.44
CA LEU A 22 11.11 11.88 2.13
C LEU A 22 10.11 10.86 1.58
N TRP A 23 10.42 9.57 1.63
CA TRP A 23 9.51 8.52 1.14
C TRP A 23 8.26 8.36 2.00
N ILE A 24 8.33 8.63 3.31
CA ILE A 24 7.15 8.68 4.18
C ILE A 24 6.27 9.88 3.80
N LEU A 25 6.85 11.06 3.56
CA LEU A 25 6.12 12.25 3.10
C LEU A 25 5.46 12.03 1.74
N VAL A 26 6.14 11.36 0.81
CA VAL A 26 5.54 10.92 -0.47
C VAL A 26 4.39 9.95 -0.24
N ALA A 27 4.45 9.11 0.80
CA ALA A 27 3.36 8.22 1.17
C ALA A 27 2.17 8.94 1.83
N ALA A 28 2.37 10.11 2.43
CA ALA A 28 1.34 10.82 3.19
C ALA A 28 0.12 11.17 2.32
N THR A 29 0.30 11.54 1.05
CA THR A 29 -0.81 11.88 0.13
C THR A 29 -1.72 10.67 -0.15
N PRO A 30 -1.23 9.52 -0.65
CA PRO A 30 -2.09 8.36 -0.85
C PRO A 30 -2.66 7.79 0.47
N LEU A 31 -1.98 7.98 1.61
CA LEU A 31 -2.55 7.63 2.92
C LEU A 31 -3.73 8.56 3.28
N ALA A 32 -3.63 9.85 2.96
CA ALA A 32 -4.70 10.82 3.14
C ALA A 32 -5.91 10.52 2.24
N GLU A 33 -5.68 10.16 0.98
CA GLU A 33 -6.74 9.72 0.05
C GLU A 33 -7.50 8.51 0.60
N ILE A 34 -6.77 7.54 1.18
CA ILE A 34 -7.40 6.39 1.84
C ILE A 34 -8.27 6.85 3.02
N GLU A 35 -7.77 7.70 3.91
CA GLU A 35 -8.53 8.14 5.10
C GLU A 35 -9.80 8.91 4.71
N VAL A 36 -9.69 9.84 3.76
CA VAL A 36 -10.82 10.66 3.29
C VAL A 36 -11.87 9.78 2.59
N THR A 37 -11.43 8.89 1.69
CA THR A 37 -12.35 7.98 0.99
C THR A 37 -13.01 7.00 1.95
N HIS A 38 -12.28 6.53 2.98
CA HIS A 38 -12.83 5.66 4.01
C HIS A 38 -13.90 6.34 4.87
N ALA A 39 -13.77 7.66 5.08
CA ALA A 39 -14.79 8.48 5.73
C ALA A 39 -16.02 8.78 4.83
N GLY A 40 -16.05 8.25 3.60
CA GLY A 40 -17.13 8.49 2.64
C GLY A 40 -17.10 9.88 2.01
N LEU A 41 -15.96 10.59 2.10
CA LEU A 41 -15.76 11.90 1.52
C LEU A 41 -15.02 11.78 0.19
N LEU A 42 -15.20 12.77 -0.69
CA LEU A 42 -14.45 12.87 -1.94
C LEU A 42 -13.09 13.51 -1.66
N ALA A 43 -12.01 12.81 -2.01
CA ALA A 43 -10.68 13.37 -1.96
C ALA A 43 -10.55 14.52 -2.98
N ASP A 44 -10.29 15.73 -2.48
CA ASP A 44 -10.04 16.91 -3.28
C ASP A 44 -8.53 17.23 -3.35
N ARG A 45 -8.15 18.28 -4.09
CA ARG A 45 -6.76 18.75 -4.26
C ARG A 45 -6.02 18.98 -2.94
N GLU A 46 -6.74 19.33 -1.87
CA GLU A 46 -6.20 19.52 -0.52
C GLU A 46 -6.53 18.33 0.41
N VAL A 47 -6.19 17.12 -0.04
CA VAL A 47 -6.51 15.89 0.71
C VAL A 47 -5.83 15.81 2.09
N LEU A 48 -4.63 16.39 2.24
CA LEU A 48 -3.87 16.35 3.49
C LEU A 48 -4.55 17.14 4.63
N PRO A 49 -4.96 18.40 4.44
CA PRO A 49 -5.79 19.11 5.43
C PRO A 49 -7.06 18.36 5.83
N GLN A 50 -7.77 17.76 4.87
CA GLN A 50 -8.98 16.98 5.16
C GLN A 50 -8.67 15.75 6.03
N ALA A 51 -7.63 15.00 5.66
CA ALA A 51 -7.22 13.82 6.41
C ALA A 51 -6.66 14.19 7.80
N MET A 52 -6.00 15.35 7.94
CA MET A 52 -5.59 15.88 9.24
C MET A 52 -6.78 16.25 10.14
N ALA A 53 -7.89 16.73 9.57
CA ALA A 53 -9.11 16.97 10.34
C ALA A 53 -9.76 15.66 10.81
N LEU A 54 -9.71 14.60 9.99
CA LEU A 54 -10.28 13.28 10.31
C LEU A 54 -9.41 12.48 11.31
N ASN A 55 -8.09 12.51 11.14
CA ASN A 55 -7.14 11.72 11.93
C ASN A 55 -5.86 12.51 12.26
N PRO A 56 -5.98 13.54 13.11
CA PRO A 56 -4.88 14.48 13.37
C PRO A 56 -3.66 13.80 13.97
N THR A 57 -3.84 12.82 14.86
CA THR A 57 -2.73 12.13 15.53
C THR A 57 -1.84 11.39 14.53
N PHE A 58 -2.44 10.66 13.59
CA PHE A 58 -1.69 9.91 12.59
C PHE A 58 -0.97 10.84 11.61
N PHE A 59 -1.69 11.79 11.00
CA PHE A 59 -1.11 12.69 10.00
C PHE A 59 -0.12 13.69 10.61
N ARG A 60 -0.23 14.02 11.90
CA ARG A 60 0.84 14.76 12.58
C ARG A 60 2.15 13.97 12.55
N MET A 61 2.12 12.68 12.88
CA MET A 61 3.32 11.84 12.95
C MET A 61 3.94 11.58 11.57
N VAL A 62 3.13 11.23 10.56
CA VAL A 62 3.65 10.84 9.23
C VAL A 62 3.86 12.00 8.27
N TYR A 63 3.46 13.22 8.66
CA TYR A 63 3.59 14.41 7.82
C TYR A 63 4.11 15.63 8.58
N ALA A 64 3.33 16.20 9.50
CA ALA A 64 3.69 17.49 10.10
C ALA A 64 4.99 17.43 10.92
N ASP A 65 5.16 16.43 11.78
CA ASP A 65 6.34 16.29 12.63
C ASP A 65 7.58 15.98 11.78
N LEU A 66 7.43 15.17 10.73
CA LEU A 66 8.51 14.91 9.76
C LEU A 66 8.90 16.16 8.96
N LEU A 67 8.06 17.17 8.81
CA LEU A 67 8.48 18.43 8.20
C LEU A 67 9.16 19.35 9.22
N ASN A 68 8.62 19.42 10.43
CA ASN A 68 8.95 20.49 11.39
C ASN A 68 9.94 20.12 12.49
N THR A 69 10.27 18.84 12.67
CA THR A 69 11.20 18.39 13.74
C THR A 69 12.49 17.79 13.18
N PRO A 70 13.58 17.71 13.96
CA PRO A 70 14.80 17.00 13.56
C PRO A 70 14.55 15.52 13.27
N LYS A 71 15.21 14.99 12.22
CA LYS A 71 15.02 13.62 11.73
C LYS A 71 15.90 12.69 12.54
N THR A 72 15.45 12.35 13.74
CA THR A 72 16.12 11.35 14.58
C THR A 72 15.70 9.94 14.15
N ARG A 73 16.58 8.95 14.38
CA ARG A 73 16.25 7.55 14.07
C ARG A 73 14.96 7.09 14.76
N ALA A 74 14.76 7.52 16.01
CA ALA A 74 13.56 7.20 16.78
C ALA A 74 12.29 7.77 16.14
N ASN A 75 12.29 9.06 15.79
CA ASN A 75 11.11 9.72 15.21
C ASN A 75 10.77 9.18 13.82
N VAL A 76 11.79 8.96 12.98
CA VAL A 76 11.59 8.41 11.64
C VAL A 76 11.09 6.96 11.71
N ASN A 77 11.62 6.15 12.64
CA ASN A 77 11.13 4.78 12.86
C ASN A 77 9.67 4.78 13.31
N ALA A 78 9.31 5.62 14.28
CA ALA A 78 7.95 5.72 14.78
C ALA A 78 6.96 6.11 13.67
N ALA A 79 7.32 7.08 12.81
CA ALA A 79 6.50 7.46 11.68
C ALA A 79 6.36 6.32 10.63
N LEU A 80 7.44 5.58 10.38
CA LEU A 80 7.43 4.45 9.46
C LEU A 80 6.53 3.30 9.99
N GLU A 81 6.70 2.93 11.26
CA GLU A 81 5.88 1.91 11.92
C GLU A 81 4.40 2.31 11.97
N ALA A 82 4.10 3.59 12.23
CA ALA A 82 2.73 4.08 12.20
C ALA A 82 2.12 3.93 10.80
N ALA A 83 2.86 4.25 9.74
CA ALA A 83 2.38 4.08 8.36
C ALA A 83 2.14 2.60 8.00
N ASP A 84 3.02 1.68 8.43
CA ASP A 84 2.80 0.25 8.25
C ASP A 84 1.59 -0.27 9.02
N GLN A 85 1.45 0.15 10.27
CA GLN A 85 0.33 -0.25 11.10
C GLN A 85 -0.99 0.25 10.51
N TYR A 86 -1.00 1.49 10.02
CA TYR A 86 -2.16 2.07 9.34
C TYR A 86 -2.62 1.22 8.14
N LEU A 87 -1.68 0.82 7.27
CA LEU A 87 -2.00 0.00 6.09
C LEU A 87 -2.39 -1.43 6.47
N SER A 88 -1.64 -2.05 7.39
CA SER A 88 -1.82 -3.46 7.73
C SER A 88 -3.16 -3.72 8.43
N THR A 89 -3.58 -2.82 9.32
CA THR A 89 -4.89 -2.90 9.99
C THR A 89 -6.08 -2.77 9.03
N ARG A 90 -5.87 -2.12 7.87
CA ARG A 90 -6.91 -1.89 6.85
C ARG A 90 -6.77 -2.79 5.62
N ALA A 91 -5.74 -3.62 5.56
CA ALA A 91 -5.37 -4.35 4.34
C ALA A 91 -6.52 -5.22 3.79
N THR A 92 -7.23 -5.94 4.65
CA THR A 92 -8.35 -6.80 4.23
C THR A 92 -9.50 -6.02 3.61
N THR A 93 -9.78 -4.82 4.11
CA THR A 93 -10.82 -3.93 3.58
C THR A 93 -10.36 -3.24 2.31
N LEU A 94 -9.15 -2.67 2.30
CA LEU A 94 -8.61 -1.93 1.15
C LEU A 94 -8.43 -2.81 -0.08
N PHE A 95 -8.04 -4.07 0.13
CA PHE A 95 -7.82 -5.03 -0.94
C PHE A 95 -8.94 -6.06 -1.07
N LYS A 96 -10.12 -5.77 -0.50
CA LYS A 96 -11.26 -6.69 -0.52
C LYS A 96 -11.58 -7.20 -1.93
N SER A 97 -11.60 -6.32 -2.93
CA SER A 97 -11.88 -6.71 -4.32
C SER A 97 -10.88 -7.71 -4.88
N ILE A 98 -9.59 -7.58 -4.54
CA ILE A 98 -8.56 -8.54 -4.93
C ILE A 98 -8.76 -9.87 -4.19
N LEU A 99 -8.97 -9.82 -2.88
CA LEU A 99 -9.14 -11.01 -2.04
C LEU A 99 -10.39 -11.81 -2.43
N ASP A 100 -11.50 -11.12 -2.71
CA ASP A 100 -12.74 -11.76 -3.14
C ASP A 100 -12.59 -12.36 -4.54
N HIS A 101 -11.98 -11.64 -5.49
CA HIS A 101 -11.69 -12.17 -6.82
C HIS A 101 -10.84 -13.45 -6.78
N LEU A 102 -9.76 -13.45 -5.99
CA LEU A 102 -8.89 -14.63 -5.85
C LEU A 102 -9.63 -15.80 -5.17
N ARG A 103 -10.52 -15.52 -4.22
CA ARG A 103 -11.35 -16.54 -3.58
C ARG A 103 -12.38 -17.14 -4.54
N GLU A 104 -13.00 -16.31 -5.38
CA GLU A 104 -13.97 -16.74 -6.40
C GLU A 104 -13.31 -17.62 -7.47
N VAL A 105 -12.11 -17.25 -7.92
CA VAL A 105 -11.36 -18.03 -8.90
C VAL A 105 -10.93 -19.38 -8.31
N GLY A 106 -10.54 -19.42 -7.03
CA GLY A 106 -10.24 -20.67 -6.31
C GLY A 106 -8.97 -21.41 -6.76
N GLU A 107 -8.25 -20.88 -7.75
CA GLU A 107 -6.98 -21.41 -8.25
C GLU A 107 -5.94 -20.30 -8.38
N ALA A 108 -4.66 -20.69 -8.44
CA ALA A 108 -3.58 -19.75 -8.63
C ALA A 108 -3.60 -19.12 -10.04
N ARG A 109 -3.41 -17.80 -10.10
CA ARG A 109 -3.43 -17.01 -11.33
C ARG A 109 -2.13 -16.24 -11.50
N SER A 110 -1.74 -16.02 -12.76
CA SER A 110 -0.57 -15.20 -13.05
C SER A 110 -0.86 -13.72 -12.75
N CYS A 111 0.18 -12.96 -12.41
CA CYS A 111 0.07 -11.51 -12.19
C CYS A 111 -0.56 -10.79 -13.39
N ARG A 112 -0.25 -11.24 -14.62
CA ARG A 112 -0.80 -10.66 -15.84
C ARG A 112 -2.30 -10.85 -15.95
N GLU A 113 -2.81 -12.04 -15.63
CA GLU A 113 -4.25 -12.31 -15.69
C GLU A 113 -5.02 -11.50 -14.64
N ILE A 114 -4.44 -11.35 -13.45
CA ILE A 114 -5.02 -10.53 -12.38
C ILE A 114 -5.04 -9.06 -12.84
N GLU A 115 -3.93 -8.54 -13.34
CA GLU A 115 -3.82 -7.16 -13.84
C GLU A 115 -4.81 -6.88 -14.99
N ASP A 116 -4.89 -7.79 -15.97
CA ASP A 116 -5.81 -7.68 -17.10
C ASP A 116 -7.28 -7.69 -16.63
N HIS A 117 -7.62 -8.48 -15.60
CA HIS A 117 -8.97 -8.52 -15.05
C HIS A 117 -9.37 -7.16 -14.48
N PHE A 118 -8.59 -6.60 -13.55
CA PHE A 118 -8.92 -5.33 -12.89
C PHE A 118 -8.83 -4.12 -13.82
N THR A 119 -7.89 -4.14 -14.78
CA THR A 119 -7.80 -3.09 -15.79
C THR A 119 -9.07 -3.05 -16.65
N ARG A 120 -9.60 -4.21 -17.04
CA ARG A 120 -10.79 -4.30 -17.90
C ARG A 120 -12.11 -4.14 -17.16
N SER A 121 -12.20 -4.63 -15.92
CA SER A 121 -13.47 -4.64 -15.17
C SER A 121 -13.74 -3.33 -14.44
N VAL A 122 -12.70 -2.71 -13.86
CA VAL A 122 -12.84 -1.53 -13.01
C VAL A 122 -11.88 -0.39 -13.37
N GLY A 123 -11.07 -0.55 -14.41
CA GLY A 123 -10.15 0.50 -14.88
C GLY A 123 -8.95 0.74 -13.95
N VAL A 124 -8.63 -0.20 -13.06
CA VAL A 124 -7.56 -0.06 -12.06
C VAL A 124 -6.33 -0.84 -12.48
N GLY A 125 -5.17 -0.18 -12.49
CA GLY A 125 -3.86 -0.79 -12.68
C GLY A 125 -3.01 -0.79 -11.39
N GLY A 126 -1.83 -1.40 -11.46
CA GLY A 126 -0.92 -1.58 -10.33
C GLY A 126 -1.30 -2.73 -9.38
N VAL A 127 -2.19 -3.63 -9.81
CA VAL A 127 -2.74 -4.68 -8.93
C VAL A 127 -1.69 -5.72 -8.55
N SER A 128 -0.79 -6.04 -9.47
CA SER A 128 0.38 -6.87 -9.20
C SER A 128 1.18 -6.40 -7.98
N THR A 129 1.38 -5.09 -7.83
CA THR A 129 2.09 -4.53 -6.66
C THR A 129 1.29 -4.72 -5.36
N ALA A 130 -0.03 -4.60 -5.42
CA ALA A 130 -0.89 -4.90 -4.27
C ALA A 130 -0.83 -6.40 -3.89
N CYS A 131 -0.78 -7.30 -4.88
CA CYS A 131 -0.59 -8.73 -4.65
C CYS A 131 0.75 -9.03 -3.97
N GLU A 132 1.84 -8.38 -4.40
CA GLU A 132 3.15 -8.52 -3.74
C GLU A 132 3.07 -8.17 -2.25
N TYR A 133 2.44 -7.03 -1.92
CA TYR A 133 2.22 -6.64 -0.52
C TYR A 133 1.36 -7.64 0.24
N LEU A 134 0.21 -8.04 -0.32
CA LEU A 134 -0.69 -9.00 0.35
C LEU A 134 0.03 -10.31 0.66
N ALA A 135 0.88 -10.76 -0.25
CA ALA A 135 1.65 -11.97 -0.06
C ALA A 135 2.75 -11.81 0.99
N ASP A 136 3.44 -10.68 1.01
CA ASP A 136 4.43 -10.37 2.06
C ASP A 136 3.76 -10.22 3.44
N ARG A 137 2.47 -9.86 3.48
CA ARG A 137 1.63 -9.88 4.69
C ARG A 137 1.03 -11.26 5.03
N GLY A 138 1.26 -12.28 4.19
CA GLY A 138 0.71 -13.63 4.36
C GLY A 138 -0.79 -13.74 4.10
N LEU A 139 -1.42 -12.75 3.46
CA LEU A 139 -2.85 -12.75 3.11
C LEU A 139 -3.15 -13.54 1.84
N ILE A 140 -2.16 -13.71 0.96
CA ILE A 140 -2.22 -14.59 -0.21
C ILE A 140 -0.91 -15.37 -0.36
N GLY A 141 -0.94 -16.52 -1.05
CA GLY A 141 0.26 -17.29 -1.37
C GLY A 141 0.87 -16.91 -2.72
N LYS A 142 2.20 -16.99 -2.84
CA LYS A 142 2.91 -16.96 -4.13
C LYS A 142 3.29 -18.40 -4.52
N ALA A 143 3.05 -18.76 -5.77
CA ALA A 143 3.40 -20.08 -6.31
C ALA A 143 4.08 -19.94 -7.68
N SER A 144 5.14 -20.71 -7.89
CA SER A 144 5.77 -20.86 -9.20
C SER A 144 5.02 -21.94 -9.98
N LEU A 145 4.26 -21.53 -11.00
CA LEU A 145 3.53 -22.44 -11.88
C LEU A 145 4.18 -22.51 -13.26
N GLN A 146 4.13 -23.69 -13.88
CA GLN A 146 4.45 -23.79 -15.31
C GLN A 146 3.41 -23.00 -16.11
N ALA A 147 3.88 -22.12 -17.00
CA ALA A 147 3.00 -21.32 -17.84
C ALA A 147 2.17 -22.24 -18.75
N ARG A 148 0.85 -22.25 -18.57
CA ARG A 148 -0.05 -22.92 -19.52
C ARG A 148 -0.06 -22.13 -20.82
N LEU A 149 0.47 -22.70 -21.90
CA LEU A 149 0.46 -22.08 -23.23
C LEU A 149 -0.97 -21.79 -23.75
N THR A 150 -1.98 -22.54 -23.27
CA THR A 150 -3.39 -22.34 -23.61
C THR A 150 -4.33 -22.76 -22.46
N LYS A 151 -5.57 -22.24 -22.45
CA LYS A 151 -6.64 -22.59 -21.48
C LYS A 151 -6.97 -24.10 -21.39
N LYS A 152 -6.52 -24.92 -22.36
CA LYS A 152 -6.78 -26.37 -22.43
C LYS A 152 -5.52 -27.23 -22.22
N SER A 153 -4.38 -26.64 -21.89
CA SER A 153 -3.16 -27.43 -21.65
C SER A 153 -3.19 -28.00 -20.24
N ASN A 154 -3.58 -29.28 -20.13
CA ASN A 154 -3.33 -30.07 -18.93
C ASN A 154 -1.88 -30.58 -18.98
N VAL A 155 -1.17 -30.46 -17.87
CA VAL A 155 0.03 -31.27 -17.58
C VAL A 155 -0.46 -32.53 -16.87
#